data_AF-A0A0P6SKH6-F1
#
_entry.id   AF-A0A0P6SKH6-F1
#
_cell.length_a   1.000
_cell.length_b   1.000
_cell.length_c   1.000
_cell.angle_alpha   90.00
_cell.angle_beta   90.00
_cell.angle_gamma   90.00
#
_symmetry.space_group_name_H-M   'P 1'
#
loop_
_entity.id
_entity.type
_entity.pdbx_description
1 polymer ?
#
loop_
_entity_poly.entity_id
_entity_poly.type
_entity_poly.pdbx_seq_one_letter_code
_entity_poly.pdbx_strand_id
1 'polypeptide(L)'
;MILNICQNDYSIQWDGIYHFALEDYPRIQPFELEKIALFLVYEKRHNRLTKLCCDNTTILTQINDYLQKYQATHPFTPSQKAVAATFDSDGQLVYSDYLSHTCTVSTAIAIFKTGSLLSAVKAFQLTGQELVNSSRNAAGDPVDYFDYVMFGWSNTTSGYRLAMERLLGRLPNQKELEDEFIPGVSFHYAYSQLIALDHYIFDGYHPAKIKHQVPLELMTACIIPKANALAFSKSIPKQLATNVHYLEYDGDGLVQWTQKVYRYLLSISQSDASSDS
;
A
#
# COMPACT_ATOMS: atom_id res chain seq x y z
N MET A 1 3.99 -9.74 17.71
CA MET A 1 4.47 -8.59 16.92
C MET A 1 5.09 -7.57 17.85
N ILE A 2 6.08 -6.79 17.41
CA ILE A 2 6.62 -5.65 18.17
C ILE A 2 6.19 -4.37 17.46
N LEU A 3 5.63 -3.41 18.19
CA LEU A 3 5.45 -2.04 17.75
C LEU A 3 6.51 -1.19 18.44
N ASN A 4 7.47 -0.68 17.67
CA ASN A 4 8.57 0.14 18.17
C ASN A 4 8.40 1.59 17.73
N ILE A 5 8.14 2.48 18.69
CA ILE A 5 8.04 3.93 18.44
C ILE A 5 9.45 4.51 18.44
N CYS A 6 9.88 5.10 17.33
CA CYS A 6 11.28 5.47 17.12
C CYS A 6 11.48 6.81 16.41
N GLN A 7 12.71 7.31 16.47
CA GLN A 7 13.21 8.42 15.66
C GLN A 7 13.91 7.85 14.42
N ASN A 8 13.13 7.60 13.37
CA ASN A 8 13.62 7.16 12.07
C ASN A 8 13.10 8.11 10.98
N ASP A 9 13.73 8.11 9.81
CA ASP A 9 13.27 8.91 8.66
C ASP A 9 11.91 8.44 8.11
N TYR A 10 11.58 7.16 8.31
CA TYR A 10 10.33 6.58 7.86
C TYR A 10 9.88 5.38 8.70
N SER A 11 8.59 5.09 8.58
CA SER A 11 7.95 3.91 9.17
C SER A 11 8.14 2.66 8.29
N ILE A 12 8.43 1.51 8.88
CA ILE A 12 8.58 0.24 8.16
C ILE A 12 8.17 -0.96 9.01
N GLN A 13 7.45 -1.90 8.41
CA GLN A 13 7.16 -3.21 8.99
C GLN A 13 8.06 -4.27 8.35
N TRP A 14 8.90 -4.92 9.16
CA TRP A 14 9.83 -5.95 8.69
C TRP A 14 10.13 -6.95 9.81
N ASP A 15 10.21 -8.24 9.46
CA ASP A 15 10.60 -9.33 10.37
C ASP A 15 9.82 -9.32 11.70
N GLY A 16 8.50 -9.12 11.61
CA GLY A 16 7.61 -9.10 12.77
C GLY A 16 7.71 -7.86 13.67
N ILE A 17 8.49 -6.85 13.27
CA ILE A 17 8.62 -5.56 13.95
C ILE A 17 8.04 -4.46 13.07
N TYR A 18 7.14 -3.66 13.64
CA TYR A 18 6.71 -2.40 13.07
C TYR A 18 7.51 -1.27 13.73
N HIS A 19 8.48 -0.72 13.00
CA HIS A 19 9.16 0.52 13.36
C HIS A 19 8.29 1.70 12.94
N PHE A 20 7.64 2.34 13.92
CA PHE A 20 6.77 3.48 13.69
C PHE A 20 7.53 4.77 14.02
N ALA A 21 7.94 5.46 12.95
CA ALA A 21 8.55 6.79 13.04
C ALA A 21 7.47 7.84 13.32
N LEU A 22 7.75 8.74 14.28
CA LEU A 22 6.92 9.91 14.51
C LEU A 22 7.34 11.05 13.58
N GLU A 23 6.38 11.79 13.06
CA GLU A 23 6.62 12.96 12.19
C GLU A 23 7.49 14.02 12.87
N ASP A 24 7.29 14.20 14.17
CA ASP A 24 7.88 15.30 14.94
C ASP A 24 8.53 14.81 16.24
N TYR A 25 9.27 13.69 16.17
CA TYR A 25 9.89 13.07 17.34
C TYR A 25 10.73 14.10 18.14
N PRO A 26 10.60 14.16 19.50
CA PRO A 26 9.87 13.25 20.38
C PRO A 26 8.42 13.65 20.69
N ARG A 27 7.81 14.53 19.90
CA ARG A 27 6.38 14.85 20.02
C ARG A 27 5.56 13.81 19.25
N ILE A 28 4.44 13.41 19.83
CA ILE A 28 3.46 12.51 19.21
C ILE A 28 2.18 13.28 18.92
N GLN A 29 1.67 13.12 17.70
CA GLN A 29 0.49 13.82 17.21
C GLN A 29 -0.80 13.01 17.46
N PRO A 30 -1.98 13.65 17.51
CA PRO A 30 -3.25 12.95 17.72
C PRO A 30 -3.54 11.85 16.69
N PHE A 31 -3.19 12.06 15.42
CA PHE A 31 -3.41 11.06 14.37
C PHE A 31 -2.49 9.84 14.53
N GLU A 32 -1.29 10.03 15.08
CA GLU A 32 -0.32 8.96 15.36
C GLU A 32 -0.80 8.09 16.52
N LEU A 33 -1.38 8.71 17.56
CA LEU A 33 -2.03 7.99 18.66
C LEU A 33 -3.17 7.08 18.16
N GLU A 34 -4.01 7.61 17.27
CA GLU A 34 -5.09 6.83 16.66
C GLU A 34 -4.54 5.67 15.80
N LYS A 35 -3.52 5.94 14.99
CA LYS A 35 -2.86 4.92 14.15
C LYS A 35 -2.30 3.77 15.00
N ILE A 36 -1.60 4.10 16.08
CA ILE A 36 -1.09 3.12 17.06
C ILE A 36 -2.24 2.31 17.67
N ALA A 37 -3.32 2.96 18.08
CA ALA A 37 -4.46 2.27 18.68
C ALA A 37 -5.13 1.30 17.70
N LEU A 38 -5.33 1.73 16.45
CA LEU A 38 -5.89 0.89 15.37
C LEU A 38 -5.00 -0.31 15.07
N PHE A 39 -3.67 -0.11 15.00
CA PHE A 39 -2.71 -1.21 14.83
C PHE A 39 -2.83 -2.25 15.96
N LEU A 40 -2.82 -1.80 17.22
CA LEU A 40 -2.88 -2.70 18.37
C LEU A 40 -4.21 -3.47 18.44
N VAL A 41 -5.32 -2.82 18.10
CA VAL A 41 -6.63 -3.47 18.04
C VAL A 41 -6.69 -4.48 16.89
N TYR A 42 -6.14 -4.15 15.72
CA TYR A 42 -6.05 -5.08 14.59
C TYR A 42 -5.28 -6.35 14.97
N GLU A 43 -4.08 -6.18 15.54
CA GLU A 43 -3.26 -7.31 15.98
C GLU A 43 -3.98 -8.18 17.03
N LYS A 44 -4.62 -7.55 18.02
CA LYS A 44 -5.40 -8.25 19.05
C LYS A 44 -6.56 -9.04 18.45
N ARG A 45 -7.28 -8.49 17.45
CA ARG A 45 -8.38 -9.17 16.76
C ARG A 45 -7.92 -10.44 16.05
N HIS A 46 -6.67 -10.47 15.60
CA HIS A 46 -6.03 -11.63 14.99
C HIS A 46 -5.28 -12.51 16.01
N ASN A 47 -5.61 -12.38 17.31
CA ASN A 47 -5.03 -13.16 18.41
C ASN A 47 -3.49 -13.03 18.53
N ARG A 48 -2.92 -11.93 18.05
CA ARG A 48 -1.49 -11.64 18.20
C ARG A 48 -1.25 -10.81 19.45
N LEU A 49 -0.27 -11.25 20.24
CA LEU A 49 0.27 -10.43 21.32
C LEU A 49 1.22 -9.39 20.71
N THR A 50 0.94 -8.12 20.94
CA THR A 50 1.76 -7.01 20.47
C THR A 50 2.46 -6.33 21.63
N LYS A 51 3.79 -6.30 21.57
CA LYS A 51 4.63 -5.58 22.53
C LYS A 51 4.86 -4.16 22.04
N LEU A 52 4.41 -3.16 22.79
CA LEU A 52 4.72 -1.75 22.56
C LEU A 52 6.08 -1.42 23.19
N CYS A 53 7.02 -0.92 22.38
CA CYS A 53 8.35 -0.48 22.78
C CYS A 53 8.50 1.02 22.46
N CYS A 54 9.00 1.81 23.41
CA CYS A 54 9.35 3.20 23.21
C CYS A 54 10.33 3.61 24.32
N ASP A 55 11.49 4.15 23.96
CA ASP A 55 12.49 4.62 24.93
C ASP A 55 12.06 5.91 25.65
N ASN A 56 11.11 6.65 25.05
CA ASN A 56 10.59 7.88 25.62
C ASN A 56 9.37 7.61 26.51
N THR A 57 9.55 7.75 27.82
CA THR A 57 8.48 7.50 28.82
C THR A 57 7.30 8.46 28.71
N THR A 58 7.52 9.70 28.26
CA THR A 58 6.45 10.70 28.04
C THR A 58 5.57 10.31 26.86
N ILE A 59 6.15 9.82 25.75
CA ILE A 59 5.38 9.30 24.62
C ILE A 59 4.61 8.05 25.05
N LEU A 60 5.27 7.12 25.74
CA LEU A 60 4.63 5.89 26.23
C LEU A 60 3.43 6.19 27.15
N THR A 61 3.55 7.18 28.03
CA THR A 61 2.44 7.62 28.89
C THR A 61 1.27 8.15 28.07
N GLN A 62 1.53 9.02 27.08
CA GLN A 62 0.48 9.55 26.19
C GLN A 62 -0.24 8.45 25.39
N ILE A 63 0.51 7.47 24.88
CA ILE A 63 -0.08 6.32 24.19
C ILE A 63 -0.99 5.54 25.15
N ASN A 64 -0.51 5.19 26.35
CA ASN A 64 -1.30 4.44 27.31
C ASN A 64 -2.57 5.19 27.76
N ASP A 65 -2.47 6.49 27.99
CA ASP A 65 -3.62 7.33 28.37
C ASP A 65 -4.66 7.40 27.25
N TYR A 66 -4.23 7.44 25.99
CA TYR A 66 -5.12 7.38 24.83
C TYR A 66 -5.80 6.01 24.74
N LEU A 67 -5.04 4.92 24.85
CA LEU A 67 -5.54 3.55 24.76
C LEU A 67 -6.59 3.19 25.81
N GLN A 68 -6.51 3.77 27.02
CA GLN A 68 -7.53 3.56 28.07
C GLN A 68 -8.92 4.08 27.69
N LYS A 69 -8.98 5.09 26.82
CA LYS A 69 -10.22 5.77 26.41
C LYS A 69 -10.68 5.34 25.03
N TYR A 70 -9.77 4.82 24.21
CA TYR A 70 -10.03 4.50 22.83
C TYR A 70 -10.96 3.29 22.68
N GLN A 71 -11.99 3.44 21.85
CA GLN A 71 -12.91 2.37 21.49
C GLN A 71 -12.95 2.24 19.98
N ALA A 72 -12.39 1.15 19.45
CA ALA A 72 -12.47 0.84 18.04
C ALA A 72 -13.77 0.09 17.73
N THR A 73 -14.44 0.49 16.65
CA THR A 73 -15.54 -0.28 16.06
C THR A 73 -15.04 -0.90 14.76
N HIS A 74 -15.45 -2.14 14.48
CA HIS A 74 -15.13 -2.80 13.22
C HIS A 74 -16.19 -2.45 12.15
N PRO A 75 -15.81 -2.18 10.88
CA PRO A 75 -14.45 -2.17 10.35
C PRO A 75 -13.63 -0.99 10.87
N PHE A 76 -12.34 -1.22 11.06
CA PHE A 76 -11.41 -0.20 11.49
C PHE A 76 -11.20 0.79 10.35
N THR A 77 -11.62 2.04 10.54
CA THR A 77 -11.52 3.11 9.56
C THR A 77 -10.83 4.30 10.22
N PRO A 78 -9.81 4.89 9.58
CA PRO A 78 -9.16 6.08 10.10
C PRO A 78 -10.14 7.25 10.18
N SER A 79 -10.10 8.05 11.25
CA SER A 79 -10.96 9.24 11.41
C SER A 79 -10.71 10.31 10.36
N GLN A 80 -9.48 10.36 9.84
CA GLN A 80 -9.02 11.25 8.78
C GLN A 80 -7.88 10.61 7.99
N LYS A 81 -7.68 11.04 6.74
CA LYS A 81 -6.64 10.50 5.85
C LYS A 81 -5.23 10.50 6.48
N ALA A 82 -4.90 11.51 7.27
CA ALA A 82 -3.61 11.64 7.94
C ALA A 82 -3.27 10.47 8.89
N VAL A 83 -4.28 9.83 9.50
CA VAL A 83 -4.07 8.64 10.34
C VAL A 83 -3.52 7.46 9.53
N ALA A 84 -3.84 7.40 8.25
CA ALA A 84 -3.34 6.40 7.31
C ALA A 84 -2.09 6.88 6.54
N ALA A 85 -1.56 8.07 6.84
CA ALA A 85 -0.37 8.60 6.18
C ALA A 85 0.87 7.72 6.43
N THR A 86 1.84 7.84 5.53
CA THR A 86 3.15 7.18 5.62
C THR A 86 4.24 8.18 5.27
N PHE A 87 5.48 7.74 5.15
CA PHE A 87 6.61 8.56 4.75
C PHE A 87 7.02 8.26 3.31
N ASP A 88 7.44 9.30 2.57
CA ASP A 88 8.09 9.14 1.29
C ASP A 88 9.61 8.92 1.43
N SER A 89 10.33 8.89 0.31
CA SER A 89 11.78 8.69 0.30
C SER A 89 12.58 9.83 0.93
N ASP A 90 11.97 11.01 1.09
CA ASP A 90 12.59 12.20 1.67
C ASP A 90 12.21 12.37 3.15
N GLY A 91 11.55 11.36 3.73
CA GLY A 91 11.09 11.37 5.12
C GLY A 91 9.93 12.34 5.37
N GLN A 92 9.20 12.76 4.32
CA GLN A 92 8.04 13.62 4.47
C GLN A 92 6.78 12.79 4.67
N LEU A 93 5.90 13.26 5.56
CA LEU A 93 4.61 12.63 5.77
C LEU A 93 3.71 12.85 4.54
N VAL A 94 3.25 11.76 3.94
CA VAL A 94 2.45 11.76 2.71
C VAL A 94 1.20 10.89 2.80
N TYR A 95 0.16 11.37 2.13
CA TYR A 95 -1.07 10.66 1.77
C TYR A 95 -1.60 11.28 0.47
N SER A 96 -2.63 10.68 -0.14
CA SER A 96 -3.23 11.19 -1.37
C SER A 96 -4.71 10.85 -1.45
N ASP A 97 -5.38 11.24 -2.54
CA ASP A 97 -6.74 10.78 -2.85
C ASP A 97 -6.77 9.45 -3.59
N TYR A 98 -5.59 8.86 -3.87
CA TYR A 98 -5.46 7.66 -4.67
C TYR A 98 -4.61 6.59 -4.00
N LEU A 99 -5.10 5.36 -4.05
CA LEU A 99 -4.37 4.17 -3.65
C LEU A 99 -3.94 3.36 -4.86
N SER A 100 -2.81 2.66 -4.73
CA SER A 100 -2.27 1.82 -5.79
C SER A 100 -2.00 0.40 -5.33
N HIS A 101 -2.20 -0.52 -6.27
CA HIS A 101 -1.66 -1.87 -6.22
C HIS A 101 -0.70 -2.05 -7.41
N THR A 102 0.58 -2.20 -7.12
CA THR A 102 1.63 -2.30 -8.15
C THR A 102 2.20 -3.72 -8.22
N CYS A 103 2.40 -4.22 -9.43
CA CYS A 103 2.87 -5.58 -9.67
C CYS A 103 3.72 -5.70 -10.94
N THR A 104 4.26 -6.89 -11.20
CA THR A 104 5.02 -7.17 -12.42
C THR A 104 4.11 -7.23 -13.65
N VAL A 105 4.67 -7.01 -14.84
CA VAL A 105 3.94 -7.10 -16.12
C VAL A 105 3.19 -8.44 -16.27
N SER A 106 3.83 -9.56 -15.93
CA SER A 106 3.20 -10.89 -16.00
C SER A 106 2.01 -11.04 -15.04
N THR A 107 2.11 -10.45 -13.85
CA THR A 107 1.03 -10.45 -12.85
C THR A 107 -0.13 -9.57 -13.32
N ALA A 108 0.15 -8.39 -13.86
CA ALA A 108 -0.87 -7.50 -14.41
C ALA A 108 -1.66 -8.15 -15.54
N ILE A 109 -1.00 -8.89 -16.43
CA ILE A 109 -1.67 -9.69 -17.48
C ILE A 109 -2.62 -10.72 -16.87
N ALA A 110 -2.22 -11.40 -15.79
CA ALA A 110 -3.09 -12.34 -15.09
C ALA A 110 -4.28 -11.66 -14.43
N ILE A 111 -4.08 -10.50 -13.81
CA ILE A 111 -5.13 -9.67 -13.19
C ILE A 111 -6.17 -9.23 -14.23
N PHE A 112 -5.75 -8.80 -15.43
CA PHE A 112 -6.71 -8.45 -16.48
C PHE A 112 -7.56 -9.65 -16.93
N LYS A 113 -6.98 -10.86 -16.97
CA LYS A 113 -7.72 -12.08 -17.31
C LYS A 113 -8.77 -12.46 -16.26
N THR A 114 -8.51 -12.18 -14.98
CA THR A 114 -9.47 -12.45 -13.90
C THR A 114 -10.50 -11.34 -13.74
N GLY A 115 -10.24 -10.13 -14.26
CA GLY A 115 -11.12 -8.97 -14.11
C GLY A 115 -11.13 -8.38 -12.69
N SER A 116 -10.23 -8.83 -11.82
CA SER A 116 -10.14 -8.37 -10.42
C SER A 116 -8.72 -8.52 -9.88
N LEU A 117 -8.32 -7.60 -9.01
CA LEU A 117 -7.21 -7.83 -8.09
C LEU A 117 -7.67 -8.89 -7.09
N LEU A 118 -6.94 -10.00 -7.00
CA LEU A 118 -7.24 -11.07 -6.05
C LEU A 118 -6.26 -11.02 -4.89
N SER A 119 -6.73 -11.35 -3.69
CA SER A 119 -5.84 -11.62 -2.55
C SER A 119 -4.92 -12.79 -2.87
N ALA A 120 -3.79 -12.88 -2.17
CA ALA A 120 -2.79 -13.89 -2.46
C ALA A 120 -3.35 -15.33 -2.36
N VAL A 121 -4.19 -15.61 -1.35
CA VAL A 121 -4.84 -16.94 -1.23
C VAL A 121 -5.68 -17.29 -2.46
N LYS A 122 -6.40 -16.33 -3.03
CA LYS A 122 -7.24 -16.53 -4.21
C LYS A 122 -6.41 -16.59 -5.49
N ALA A 123 -5.42 -15.72 -5.62
CA ALA A 123 -4.56 -15.64 -6.80
C ALA A 123 -3.72 -16.90 -7.00
N PHE A 124 -3.20 -17.46 -5.91
CA PHE A 124 -2.33 -18.65 -5.94
C PHE A 124 -3.07 -19.95 -5.65
N GLN A 125 -4.33 -19.90 -5.20
CA GLN A 125 -5.09 -21.07 -4.75
C GLN A 125 -4.35 -21.85 -3.65
N LEU A 126 -3.70 -21.11 -2.76
CA LEU A 126 -2.99 -21.63 -1.60
C LEU A 126 -3.63 -21.09 -0.32
N THR A 127 -3.50 -21.83 0.76
CA THR A 127 -3.89 -21.35 2.09
C THR A 127 -2.93 -20.25 2.57
N GLY A 128 -3.40 -19.39 3.46
CA GLY A 128 -2.52 -18.41 4.11
C GLY A 128 -1.33 -19.07 4.81
N GLN A 129 -1.52 -20.27 5.37
CA GLN A 129 -0.47 -21.01 6.08
C GLN A 129 0.66 -21.49 5.14
N GLU A 130 0.32 -21.88 3.92
CA GLU A 130 1.31 -22.22 2.89
C GLU A 130 2.04 -20.95 2.42
N LEU A 131 1.32 -19.83 2.30
CA LEU A 131 1.91 -18.56 1.87
C LEU A 131 2.85 -17.93 2.90
N VAL A 132 2.61 -18.12 4.20
CA VAL A 132 3.54 -17.71 5.27
C VAL A 132 4.93 -18.31 5.06
N ASN A 133 4.98 -19.58 4.63
CA ASN A 133 6.23 -20.32 4.42
C ASN A 133 6.79 -20.14 3.00
N SER A 134 6.15 -19.33 2.15
CA SER A 134 6.60 -19.07 0.80
C SER A 134 7.83 -18.17 0.79
N SER A 135 8.76 -18.41 -0.13
CA SER A 135 9.89 -17.49 -0.39
C SER A 135 9.45 -16.07 -0.80
N ARG A 136 8.17 -15.92 -1.19
CA ARG A 136 7.56 -14.63 -1.51
C ARG A 136 7.24 -13.80 -0.26
N ASN A 137 7.16 -14.43 0.91
CA ASN A 137 6.89 -13.76 2.18
C ASN A 137 8.18 -13.17 2.79
N ALA A 138 8.91 -12.38 2.01
CA ALA A 138 10.19 -11.82 2.44
C ALA A 138 10.05 -10.87 3.64
N ALA A 139 8.90 -10.19 3.77
CA ALA A 139 8.60 -9.26 4.85
C ALA A 139 8.21 -9.95 6.17
N GLY A 140 7.91 -11.26 6.15
CA GLY A 140 7.40 -11.99 7.31
C GLY A 140 5.96 -11.64 7.66
N ASP A 141 5.12 -11.40 6.65
CA ASP A 141 3.70 -11.09 6.80
C ASP A 141 2.96 -12.24 7.53
N PRO A 142 2.01 -11.91 8.42
CA PRO A 142 1.20 -12.91 9.11
C PRO A 142 0.13 -13.51 8.18
N VAL A 143 -0.38 -14.67 8.58
CA VAL A 143 -1.32 -15.50 7.80
C VAL A 143 -2.52 -14.74 7.24
N ASP A 144 -3.09 -13.80 7.99
CA ASP A 144 -4.28 -13.05 7.60
C ASP A 144 -3.99 -12.04 6.49
N TYR A 145 -2.76 -11.53 6.34
CA TYR A 145 -2.45 -10.54 5.30
C TYR A 145 -2.70 -11.11 3.89
N PHE A 146 -2.51 -12.42 3.72
CA PHE A 146 -2.72 -13.10 2.44
C PHE A 146 -4.20 -13.19 2.02
N ASP A 147 -5.14 -12.95 2.95
CA ASP A 147 -6.57 -12.87 2.66
C ASP A 147 -6.98 -11.53 2.05
N TYR A 148 -6.10 -10.52 2.05
CA TYR A 148 -6.42 -9.17 1.59
C TYR A 148 -5.69 -8.80 0.30
N VAL A 149 -6.34 -7.94 -0.49
CA VAL A 149 -5.66 -7.05 -1.43
C VAL A 149 -5.22 -5.84 -0.63
N MET A 150 -3.90 -5.65 -0.53
CA MET A 150 -3.28 -4.54 0.20
C MET A 150 -2.93 -3.41 -0.77
N PHE A 151 -3.14 -2.18 -0.33
CA PHE A 151 -2.90 -0.98 -1.11
C PHE A 151 -1.94 -0.03 -0.38
N GLY A 152 -1.13 0.69 -1.15
CA GLY A 152 -0.32 1.81 -0.68
C GLY A 152 -0.79 3.13 -1.30
N TRP A 153 -0.32 4.25 -0.79
CA TRP A 153 -0.60 5.55 -1.41
C TRP A 153 0.07 5.67 -2.78
N SER A 154 -0.67 6.20 -3.77
CA SER A 154 -0.19 6.28 -5.17
C SER A 154 1.01 7.20 -5.36
N ASN A 155 1.26 8.12 -4.43
CA ASN A 155 2.40 9.02 -4.40
C ASN A 155 3.60 8.46 -3.62
N THR A 156 3.63 7.15 -3.32
CA THR A 156 4.74 6.51 -2.61
C THR A 156 5.44 5.48 -3.49
N THR A 157 6.73 5.28 -3.24
CA THR A 157 7.59 4.36 -4.01
C THR A 157 7.40 2.89 -3.63
N SER A 158 6.78 2.61 -2.48
CA SER A 158 6.64 1.28 -1.86
C SER A 158 6.13 0.22 -2.84
N GLY A 159 5.07 0.52 -3.60
CA GLY A 159 4.48 -0.41 -4.56
C GLY A 159 5.44 -0.78 -5.70
N TYR A 160 6.15 0.20 -6.25
CA TYR A 160 7.11 -0.03 -7.34
C TYR A 160 8.37 -0.76 -6.87
N ARG A 161 8.87 -0.43 -5.68
CA ARG A 161 9.96 -1.17 -5.04
C ARG A 161 9.58 -2.65 -4.85
N LEU A 162 8.38 -2.92 -4.33
CA LEU A 162 7.88 -4.29 -4.14
C LEU A 162 7.71 -5.03 -5.47
N ALA A 163 7.27 -4.35 -6.54
CA ALA A 163 7.22 -4.95 -7.87
C ALA A 163 8.61 -5.31 -8.39
N MET A 164 9.62 -4.47 -8.14
CA MET A 164 11.02 -4.75 -8.47
C MET A 164 11.57 -5.94 -7.66
N GLU A 165 11.30 -6.00 -6.36
CA GLU A 165 11.67 -7.14 -5.49
C GLU A 165 11.12 -8.46 -6.04
N ARG A 166 9.84 -8.46 -6.44
CA ARG A 166 9.17 -9.63 -7.01
C ARG A 166 9.73 -10.02 -8.38
N LEU A 167 10.17 -9.04 -9.16
CA LEU A 167 10.82 -9.28 -10.45
C LEU A 167 12.19 -9.93 -10.27
N LEU A 168 12.98 -9.44 -9.31
CA LEU A 168 14.34 -9.93 -9.02
C LEU A 168 14.36 -11.22 -8.19
N GLY A 169 13.30 -11.49 -7.42
CA GLY A 169 13.26 -12.58 -6.44
C GLY A 169 14.13 -12.32 -5.20
N ARG A 170 14.57 -11.07 -4.99
CA ARG A 170 15.37 -10.60 -3.86
C ARG A 170 15.20 -9.10 -3.66
N LEU A 171 15.72 -8.57 -2.56
CA LEU A 171 15.80 -7.12 -2.35
C LEU A 171 16.64 -6.45 -3.46
N PRO A 172 16.15 -5.37 -4.08
CA PRO A 172 16.92 -4.57 -5.02
C PRO A 172 17.98 -3.76 -4.27
N ASN A 173 19.12 -3.54 -4.92
CA ASN A 173 20.14 -2.59 -4.48
C ASN A 173 19.88 -1.18 -5.05
N GLN A 174 20.68 -0.19 -4.64
CA GLN A 174 20.48 1.20 -5.05
C GLN A 174 20.54 1.40 -6.57
N LYS A 175 21.52 0.79 -7.25
CA LYS A 175 21.67 0.87 -8.71
C LYS A 175 20.43 0.32 -9.44
N GLU A 176 19.83 -0.73 -8.90
CA GLU A 176 18.58 -1.33 -9.42
C GLU A 176 17.34 -0.48 -9.16
N LEU A 177 17.37 0.41 -8.16
CA LEU A 177 16.29 1.36 -7.90
C LEU A 177 16.48 2.70 -8.64
N GLU A 178 17.66 2.92 -9.21
CA GLU A 178 18.02 4.11 -9.98
C GLU A 178 18.21 3.71 -11.44
N ASP A 179 19.46 3.54 -11.88
CA ASP A 179 19.85 3.37 -13.28
C ASP A 179 19.24 2.14 -13.97
N GLU A 180 19.09 1.04 -13.25
CA GLU A 180 18.63 -0.25 -13.79
C GLU A 180 17.17 -0.53 -13.43
N PHE A 181 16.43 0.49 -12.96
CA PHE A 181 15.05 0.33 -12.53
C PHE A 181 14.14 -0.13 -13.68
N ILE A 182 13.32 -1.13 -13.40
CA ILE A 182 12.33 -1.66 -14.33
C ILE A 182 10.93 -1.39 -13.75
N PRO A 183 10.17 -0.43 -14.29
CA PRO A 183 8.85 -0.11 -13.75
C PRO A 183 7.87 -1.28 -13.93
N GLY A 184 7.12 -1.56 -12.88
CA GLY A 184 5.95 -2.45 -12.93
C GLY A 184 4.71 -1.77 -13.51
N VAL A 185 3.58 -2.45 -13.39
CA VAL A 185 2.25 -1.94 -13.73
C VAL A 185 1.50 -1.60 -12.44
N SER A 186 0.85 -0.44 -12.39
CA SER A 186 0.10 0.04 -11.23
C SER A 186 -1.38 0.22 -11.53
N PHE A 187 -2.22 -0.34 -10.65
CA PHE A 187 -3.68 -0.17 -10.68
C PHE A 187 -4.06 0.83 -9.59
N HIS A 188 -4.67 1.96 -9.98
CA HIS A 188 -4.99 3.07 -9.10
C HIS A 188 -6.51 3.19 -8.89
N TYR A 189 -6.90 3.47 -7.65
CA TYR A 189 -8.28 3.60 -7.22
C TYR A 189 -8.43 4.84 -6.36
N ALA A 190 -9.59 5.50 -6.44
CA ALA A 190 -9.93 6.55 -5.50
C ALA A 190 -10.02 5.99 -4.07
N TYR A 191 -9.35 6.65 -3.13
CA TYR A 191 -9.34 6.24 -1.72
C TYR A 191 -10.76 6.16 -1.15
N SER A 192 -11.59 7.17 -1.42
CA SER A 192 -12.98 7.24 -0.99
C SER A 192 -13.83 6.06 -1.48
N GLN A 193 -13.56 5.54 -2.68
CA GLN A 193 -14.26 4.37 -3.22
C GLN A 193 -13.83 3.09 -2.50
N LEU A 194 -12.52 2.90 -2.27
CA LEU A 194 -12.02 1.69 -1.62
C LEU A 194 -12.47 1.55 -0.17
N ILE A 195 -12.51 2.65 0.59
CA ILE A 195 -12.95 2.61 2.00
C ILE A 195 -14.47 2.38 2.16
N ALA A 196 -15.23 2.56 1.07
CA ALA A 196 -16.66 2.30 1.04
C ALA A 196 -17.00 0.84 0.67
N LEU A 197 -16.00 0.04 0.28
CA LEU A 197 -16.22 -1.36 -0.07
C LEU A 197 -16.48 -2.23 1.15
N ASP A 198 -17.30 -3.26 0.95
CA ASP A 198 -17.45 -4.33 1.92
C ASP A 198 -16.09 -4.98 2.22
N HIS A 199 -15.92 -5.36 3.49
CA HIS A 199 -14.69 -5.98 3.98
C HIS A 199 -13.41 -5.12 3.86
N TYR A 200 -13.56 -3.80 3.70
CA TYR A 200 -12.48 -2.85 3.96
C TYR A 200 -12.03 -2.93 5.43
N ILE A 201 -10.72 -2.79 5.65
CA ILE A 201 -10.13 -2.58 6.97
C ILE A 201 -8.84 -1.77 6.86
N PHE A 202 -8.62 -0.91 7.85
CA PHE A 202 -7.32 -0.30 8.14
C PHE A 202 -6.63 -1.08 9.28
N ASP A 203 -5.40 -1.53 9.04
CA ASP A 203 -4.62 -2.32 9.99
C ASP A 203 -3.63 -1.47 10.82
N GLY A 204 -3.68 -0.14 10.69
CA GLY A 204 -2.69 0.74 11.30
C GLY A 204 -1.40 0.92 10.50
N TYR A 205 -1.26 0.28 9.33
CA TYR A 205 -0.07 0.37 8.47
C TYR A 205 -0.43 0.64 7.01
N HIS A 206 -1.21 -0.24 6.39
CA HIS A 206 -1.72 -0.11 5.03
C HIS A 206 -2.96 0.78 5.00
N PRO A 207 -3.02 1.84 4.18
CA PRO A 207 -4.18 2.75 4.14
C PRO A 207 -5.49 2.04 3.76
N ALA A 208 -5.41 0.94 3.01
CA ALA A 208 -6.55 0.05 2.79
C ALA A 208 -6.13 -1.40 2.60
N LYS A 209 -6.90 -2.29 3.23
CA LYS A 209 -6.96 -3.72 2.93
C LYS A 209 -8.40 -4.10 2.60
N ILE A 210 -8.60 -4.77 1.47
CA ILE A 210 -9.92 -5.25 1.05
C ILE A 210 -9.85 -6.75 0.98
N LYS A 211 -10.73 -7.44 1.70
CA LYS A 211 -10.69 -8.89 1.78
C LYS A 211 -11.03 -9.50 0.41
N HIS A 212 -10.32 -10.57 0.05
CA HIS A 212 -10.55 -11.42 -1.11
C HIS A 212 -10.29 -10.80 -2.49
N GLN A 213 -10.96 -9.72 -2.87
CA GLN A 213 -10.81 -9.16 -4.22
C GLN A 213 -11.27 -7.71 -4.34
N VAL A 214 -10.74 -7.03 -5.34
CA VAL A 214 -11.19 -5.70 -5.80
C VAL A 214 -11.45 -5.77 -7.31
N PRO A 215 -12.68 -5.51 -7.78
CA PRO A 215 -13.01 -5.49 -9.21
C PRO A 215 -12.24 -4.40 -9.96
N LEU A 216 -11.76 -4.71 -11.18
CA LEU A 216 -11.05 -3.72 -12.01
C LEU A 216 -11.98 -2.61 -12.54
N GLU A 217 -13.30 -2.82 -12.53
CA GLU A 217 -14.28 -1.80 -12.96
C GLU A 217 -14.29 -0.57 -12.05
N LEU A 218 -13.77 -0.68 -10.83
CA LEU A 218 -13.64 0.44 -9.89
C LEU A 218 -12.36 1.25 -10.09
N MET A 219 -11.48 0.80 -10.98
CA MET A 219 -10.17 1.40 -11.17
C MET A 219 -10.30 2.78 -11.82
N THR A 220 -9.66 3.78 -11.22
CA THR A 220 -9.50 5.11 -11.82
C THR A 220 -8.56 5.02 -13.02
N ALA A 221 -7.38 4.41 -12.84
CA ALA A 221 -6.39 4.26 -13.90
C ALA A 221 -5.49 3.03 -13.70
N CYS A 222 -5.10 2.37 -14.79
CA CYS A 222 -3.98 1.44 -14.86
C CYS A 222 -2.85 2.11 -15.63
N ILE A 223 -1.66 2.20 -15.05
CA ILE A 223 -0.49 2.75 -15.72
C ILE A 223 0.45 1.62 -16.12
N ILE A 224 0.70 1.53 -17.43
CA ILE A 224 1.58 0.53 -18.04
C ILE A 224 2.77 1.26 -18.69
N PRO A 225 4.03 0.87 -18.43
CA PRO A 225 5.16 1.38 -19.20
C PRO A 225 4.95 1.08 -20.69
N LYS A 226 5.04 2.11 -21.54
CA LYS A 226 4.65 2.02 -22.95
C LYS A 226 5.40 0.94 -23.73
N ALA A 227 6.66 0.70 -23.38
CA ALA A 227 7.46 -0.39 -23.94
C ALA A 227 6.80 -1.78 -23.77
N ASN A 228 5.92 -1.96 -22.79
CA ASN A 228 5.19 -3.20 -22.55
C ASN A 228 3.82 -3.26 -23.23
N ALA A 229 3.37 -2.22 -23.95
CA ALA A 229 2.01 -2.15 -24.50
C ALA A 229 1.61 -3.38 -25.35
N LEU A 230 2.54 -3.89 -26.17
CA LEU A 230 2.30 -5.06 -27.02
C LEU A 230 1.95 -6.31 -26.20
N ALA A 231 2.51 -6.48 -25.00
CA ALA A 231 2.24 -7.60 -24.12
C ALA A 231 0.79 -7.63 -23.61
N PHE A 232 0.09 -6.49 -23.64
CA PHE A 232 -1.29 -6.34 -23.16
C PHE A 232 -2.34 -6.35 -24.27
N SER A 233 -1.93 -6.37 -25.54
CA SER A 233 -2.81 -6.24 -26.72
C SER A 233 -4.01 -7.19 -26.77
N LYS A 234 -3.93 -8.35 -26.10
CA LYS A 234 -5.02 -9.35 -26.03
C LYS A 234 -5.61 -9.54 -24.63
N SER A 235 -5.06 -8.88 -23.62
CA SER A 235 -5.37 -9.14 -22.22
C SER A 235 -6.35 -8.12 -21.65
N ILE A 236 -6.29 -6.86 -22.11
CA ILE A 236 -7.13 -5.78 -21.58
C ILE A 236 -8.57 -5.95 -22.11
N PRO A 237 -9.57 -6.13 -21.24
CA PRO A 237 -10.98 -6.11 -21.63
C PRO A 237 -11.37 -4.75 -22.23
N LYS A 238 -12.18 -4.76 -23.29
CA LYS A 238 -12.58 -3.53 -24.00
C LYS A 238 -13.21 -2.48 -23.07
N GLN A 239 -14.02 -2.91 -22.10
CA GLN A 239 -14.67 -2.02 -21.15
C GLN A 239 -13.70 -1.27 -20.21
N LEU A 240 -12.47 -1.77 -20.04
CA LEU A 240 -11.46 -1.15 -19.18
C LEU A 240 -10.47 -0.29 -19.98
N ALA A 241 -10.53 -0.32 -21.31
CA ALA A 241 -9.51 0.28 -22.18
C ALA A 241 -9.35 1.79 -21.96
N THR A 242 -10.44 2.49 -21.61
CA THR A 242 -10.44 3.94 -21.32
C THR A 242 -9.66 4.30 -20.07
N ASN A 243 -9.54 3.37 -19.12
CA ASN A 243 -8.82 3.56 -17.87
C ASN A 243 -7.38 3.00 -17.93
N VAL A 244 -6.94 2.50 -19.09
CA VAL A 244 -5.55 2.01 -19.26
C VAL A 244 -4.73 3.04 -20.01
N HIS A 245 -3.66 3.49 -19.37
CA HIS A 245 -2.79 4.54 -19.89
C HIS A 245 -1.36 4.02 -20.02
N TYR A 246 -0.72 4.39 -21.13
CA TYR A 246 0.66 4.03 -21.43
C TYR A 246 1.56 5.24 -21.29
N LEU A 247 2.56 5.16 -20.40
CA LEU A 247 3.53 6.24 -20.18
C LEU A 247 4.92 5.84 -20.64
N GLU A 248 5.66 6.78 -21.22
CA GLU A 248 7.07 6.58 -21.58
C GLU A 248 7.93 6.49 -20.32
N TYR A 249 8.80 5.48 -20.29
CA TYR A 249 9.83 5.31 -19.26
C TYR A 249 11.18 5.65 -19.85
N ASP A 250 11.80 6.71 -19.32
CA ASP A 250 12.99 7.34 -19.92
C ASP A 250 14.25 7.08 -19.08
N GLY A 251 14.28 5.98 -18.31
CA GLY A 251 15.32 5.73 -17.31
C GLY A 251 15.13 6.57 -16.04
N ASP A 252 13.88 6.84 -15.66
CA ASP A 252 13.51 7.74 -14.56
C ASP A 252 14.00 7.29 -13.16
N GLY A 253 14.31 5.99 -12.99
CA GLY A 253 14.49 5.41 -11.66
C GLY A 253 13.18 5.34 -10.85
N LEU A 254 13.23 4.76 -9.67
CA LEU A 254 12.08 4.49 -8.82
C LEU A 254 11.32 5.77 -8.42
N VAL A 255 12.05 6.77 -7.96
CA VAL A 255 11.45 8.01 -7.40
C VAL A 255 10.82 8.84 -8.52
N GLN A 256 11.55 9.15 -9.59
CA GLN A 256 11.01 10.01 -10.65
C GLN A 256 9.91 9.30 -11.44
N TRP A 257 9.96 7.97 -11.62
CA TRP A 257 8.86 7.21 -12.20
C TRP A 257 7.58 7.32 -11.36
N THR A 258 7.70 7.13 -10.04
CA THR A 258 6.57 7.26 -9.11
C THR A 258 5.94 8.66 -9.20
N GLN A 259 6.77 9.71 -9.23
CA GLN A 259 6.29 11.09 -9.37
C GLN A 259 5.64 11.35 -10.74
N LYS A 260 6.22 10.84 -11.84
CA LYS A 260 5.68 10.93 -13.21
C LYS A 260 4.28 10.32 -13.28
N VAL A 261 4.14 9.10 -12.76
CA VAL A 261 2.87 8.38 -12.66
C VAL A 261 1.84 9.15 -11.84
N TYR A 262 2.22 9.65 -10.66
CA TYR A 262 1.29 10.36 -9.79
C TYR A 262 0.84 11.71 -10.40
N ARG A 263 1.73 12.46 -11.03
CA ARG A 263 1.36 13.71 -11.75
C ARG A 263 0.37 13.43 -12.88
N TYR A 264 0.58 12.33 -13.63
CA TYR A 264 -0.35 11.92 -14.67
C TYR A 264 -1.74 11.57 -14.11
N LEU A 265 -1.77 10.84 -12.99
CA LEU A 265 -3.02 10.52 -12.30
C LEU A 265 -3.79 11.78 -11.88
N LEU A 266 -3.10 12.80 -11.38
CA LEU A 266 -3.72 14.09 -11.05
C LEU A 266 -4.26 14.81 -12.29
N SER A 267 -3.56 14.76 -13.43
CA SER A 267 -3.98 15.46 -14.65
C SER A 267 -5.24 14.88 -15.28
N ILE A 268 -5.40 13.55 -15.26
CA ILE A 268 -6.62 12.92 -15.80
C ILE A 268 -7.82 13.19 -14.88
N SER A 269 -7.60 13.27 -13.57
CA SER A 269 -8.65 13.58 -12.59
C SER A 269 -9.20 15.00 -12.71
N GLN A 270 -8.34 15.96 -13.06
CA GLN A 270 -8.74 17.35 -13.28
C GLN A 270 -9.50 17.54 -14.59
N SER A 271 -9.21 16.70 -15.59
CA SER A 271 -9.89 16.75 -16.89
C SER A 271 -11.35 16.33 -16.75
N ASP A 272 -11.63 15.28 -15.96
CA ASP A 272 -12.98 14.78 -15.70
C ASP A 272 -13.85 15.78 -14.92
N ALA A 273 -13.25 16.55 -14.00
CA ALA A 273 -13.96 17.57 -13.24
C ALA A 273 -14.36 18.81 -14.08
N SER A 274 -13.66 19.04 -15.20
CA SER A 274 -13.91 20.16 -16.12
C SER A 274 -14.88 19.83 -17.25
N SER A 275 -15.20 18.55 -17.48
CA SER A 275 -16.22 18.12 -18.45
C SER A 275 -17.65 18.11 -17.91
N ASP A 276 -17.79 18.26 -16.58
CA ASP A 276 -19.09 18.30 -15.88
C ASP A 276 -19.50 19.73 -15.44
N SER A 277 -18.76 20.77 -15.88
CA SER A 277 -19.05 22.20 -15.65
C SER A 277 -19.45 22.94 -16.91
#